data_AF-A0A7Y9S4V8-F1
#
_entry.id   AF-A0A7Y9S4V8-F1
#
_cell.length_a   1.000
_cell.length_b   1.000
_cell.length_c   1.000
_cell.angle_alpha   90.00
_cell.angle_beta   90.00
_cell.angle_gamma   90.00
#
_symmetry.space_group_name_H-M   'P 1'
#
loop_
_entity.id
_entity.type
_entity.pdbx_description
1 polymer ?
#
loop_
_entity_poly.entity_id
_entity_poly.type
_entity_poly.pdbx_seq_one_letter_code
_entity_poly.pdbx_strand_id
1 'polypeptide(L)'
;MTTWIAEALGVIGPSASPLAVAKSIWAQHEQEIRASGDLLYTWQLDLQTAAAAMISAGTLALADGEWSLTDTTPPPPARRRTWDDDEITVIVEGYLALLQAEHGGSSVRRRDVVTDLVAQTNRSLEQVEGLLANVSQVVQELGFVPLSSYPPKSNVPAGVRPVVRTALGSLR
;
A
#
# COMPACT_ATOMS: atom_id res chain seq x y z
N MET A 1 7.08 15.65 7.53
CA MET A 1 5.76 16.32 7.42
C MET A 1 5.70 17.33 6.27
N THR A 2 6.60 18.32 6.19
CA THR A 2 6.66 19.27 5.05
C THR A 2 6.79 18.57 3.69
N THR A 3 7.66 17.55 3.60
CA THR A 3 7.78 16.69 2.40
C THR A 3 6.47 15.99 2.06
N TRP A 4 5.77 15.44 3.05
CA TRP A 4 4.50 14.72 2.85
C TRP A 4 3.37 15.65 2.36
N ILE A 5 3.35 16.93 2.78
CA ILE A 5 2.43 17.94 2.24
C ILE A 5 2.71 18.16 0.75
N ALA A 6 3.98 18.34 0.38
CA ALA A 6 4.37 18.54 -1.01
C ALA A 6 4.07 17.32 -1.89
N GLU A 7 4.37 16.11 -1.42
CA GLU A 7 4.02 14.85 -2.10
C GLU A 7 2.50 14.72 -2.29
N ALA A 8 1.72 15.01 -1.25
CA ALA A 8 0.26 14.94 -1.30
C ALA A 8 -0.33 15.92 -2.32
N LEU A 9 0.15 17.17 -2.37
CA LEU A 9 -0.25 18.15 -3.39
C LEU A 9 0.20 17.71 -4.78
N GLY A 10 1.39 17.11 -4.92
CA GLY A 10 1.84 16.53 -6.19
C GLY A 10 0.93 15.42 -6.73
N VAL A 11 0.28 14.65 -5.85
CA VAL A 11 -0.71 13.63 -6.23
C VAL A 11 -2.07 14.24 -6.57
N ILE A 12 -2.56 15.15 -5.73
CA ILE A 12 -3.92 15.66 -5.82
C ILE A 12 -4.05 16.69 -6.94
N GLY A 13 -3.08 17.58 -7.06
CA GLY A 13 -3.13 18.73 -7.95
C GLY A 13 -2.56 20.01 -7.30
N PRO A 14 -2.51 21.12 -8.07
CA PRO A 14 -1.82 22.35 -7.67
C PRO A 14 -2.39 23.03 -6.41
N SER A 15 -3.63 22.69 -6.03
CA SER A 15 -4.31 23.19 -4.84
C SER A 15 -5.19 22.10 -4.25
N ALA A 16 -5.24 21.99 -2.92
CA ALA A 16 -6.12 21.06 -2.22
C ALA A 16 -6.44 21.51 -0.79
N SER A 17 -7.62 21.15 -0.29
CA SER A 17 -7.96 21.36 1.13
C SER A 17 -7.03 20.59 2.10
N PRO A 18 -6.81 21.08 3.33
CA PRO A 18 -6.05 20.37 4.36
C PRO A 18 -6.53 18.94 4.61
N LEU A 19 -7.84 18.71 4.51
CA LEU A 19 -8.44 17.38 4.66
C LEU A 19 -8.04 16.45 3.51
N ALA A 20 -8.05 16.94 2.27
CA ALA A 20 -7.62 16.16 1.11
C ALA A 20 -6.13 15.78 1.24
N VAL A 21 -5.29 16.75 1.63
CA VAL A 21 -3.87 16.52 1.93
C VAL A 21 -3.71 15.47 3.03
N ALA A 22 -4.41 15.59 4.16
CA ALA A 22 -4.35 14.62 5.25
C ALA A 22 -4.76 13.20 4.81
N LYS A 23 -5.83 13.07 4.01
CA LYS A 23 -6.25 11.77 3.44
C LYS A 23 -5.18 11.16 2.54
N SER A 24 -4.54 11.99 1.69
CA SER A 24 -3.46 11.55 0.80
C SER A 24 -2.23 11.11 1.58
N ILE A 25 -1.85 11.84 2.63
CA ILE A 25 -0.76 11.48 3.54
C ILE A 25 -1.07 10.17 4.26
N TRP A 26 -2.27 10.01 4.83
CA TRP A 26 -2.66 8.76 5.47
C TRP A 26 -2.58 7.59 4.50
N ALA A 27 -3.15 7.73 3.30
CA ALA A 27 -3.13 6.67 2.29
C ALA A 27 -1.71 6.23 1.87
N GLN A 28 -0.72 7.13 1.95
CA GLN A 28 0.67 6.85 1.55
C GLN A 28 1.59 6.48 2.71
N HIS A 29 1.36 7.03 3.90
CA HIS A 29 2.27 6.96 5.06
C HIS A 29 1.63 6.38 6.32
N GLU A 30 0.44 5.77 6.26
CA GLU A 30 -0.24 5.17 7.41
C GLU A 30 0.69 4.29 8.25
N GLN A 31 1.52 3.47 7.62
CA GLN A 31 2.46 2.59 8.33
C GLN A 31 3.60 3.35 9.01
N GLU A 32 4.18 4.34 8.33
CA GLU A 32 5.21 5.21 8.93
C GLU A 32 4.63 5.93 10.15
N ILE A 33 3.38 6.40 10.04
CA ILE A 33 2.65 7.04 11.14
C ILE A 33 2.39 6.06 12.29
N ARG A 34 1.93 4.84 11.99
CA ARG A 34 1.67 3.79 13.00
C ARG A 34 2.94 3.31 13.70
N ALA A 35 4.04 3.15 12.96
CA ALA A 35 5.33 2.71 13.48
C ALA A 35 6.04 3.79 14.31
N SER A 36 5.65 5.05 14.15
CA SER A 36 6.28 6.21 14.79
C SER A 36 5.86 6.43 16.27
N GLY A 37 5.05 5.55 16.86
CA GLY A 37 4.63 5.66 18.25
C GLY A 37 3.72 6.87 18.49
N ASP A 38 4.21 7.88 19.20
CA ASP A 38 3.43 9.06 19.59
C ASP A 38 2.85 9.84 18.39
N LEU A 39 3.55 9.86 17.25
CA LEU A 39 3.09 10.52 16.04
C LEU A 39 1.75 9.95 15.55
N LEU A 40 1.43 8.67 15.82
CA LEU A 40 0.13 8.09 15.48
C LEU A 40 -1.02 8.92 16.05
N TYR A 41 -0.82 9.52 17.22
CA TYR A 41 -1.84 10.31 17.92
C TYR A 41 -1.75 11.81 17.64
N THR A 42 -0.60 12.30 17.14
CA THR A 42 -0.36 13.74 16.96
C THR A 42 -0.17 14.18 15.50
N TRP A 43 -0.05 13.26 14.53
CA TRP A 43 0.41 13.59 13.19
C TRP A 43 -0.41 14.67 12.48
N GLN A 44 -1.70 14.80 12.79
CA GLN A 44 -2.54 15.87 12.23
C GLN A 44 -2.22 17.25 12.83
N LEU A 45 -1.81 17.30 14.10
CA LEU A 45 -1.29 18.52 14.74
C LEU A 45 0.08 18.88 14.16
N ASP A 46 0.95 17.88 13.98
CA ASP A 46 2.24 18.04 13.30
C ASP A 46 2.05 18.52 11.85
N LEU A 47 1.04 18.01 11.15
CA LEU A 47 0.64 18.45 9.80
C LEU A 47 0.29 19.93 9.77
N GLN A 48 -0.58 20.38 10.67
CA GLN A 48 -0.97 21.79 10.77
C GLN A 48 0.22 22.68 11.14
N THR A 49 1.06 22.24 12.07
CA THR A 49 2.28 22.96 12.49
C THR A 49 3.26 23.10 11.33
N ALA A 50 3.47 22.02 10.56
CA ALA A 50 4.32 22.04 9.38
C ALA A 50 3.76 22.95 8.29
N ALA A 51 2.45 22.89 8.02
CA ALA A 51 1.80 23.77 7.05
C ALA A 51 1.92 25.26 7.44
N ALA A 52 1.70 25.60 8.71
CA ALA A 52 1.87 26.96 9.22
C ALA A 52 3.32 27.46 9.05
N ALA A 53 4.30 26.60 9.31
CA ALA A 53 5.71 26.91 9.07
C ALA A 53 6.04 27.09 7.57
N MET A 54 5.44 26.29 6.70
CA MET A 54 5.61 26.45 5.25
C MET A 54 4.96 27.74 4.74
N ILE A 55 3.81 28.14 5.29
CA ILE A 55 3.13 29.40 4.97
C ILE A 55 3.99 30.59 5.42
N SER A 56 4.51 30.58 6.64
CA SER A 56 5.38 31.67 7.12
C SER A 56 6.69 31.77 6.34
N ALA A 57 7.22 30.64 5.88
CA ALA A 57 8.39 30.57 4.99
C ALA A 57 8.08 30.94 3.53
N GLY A 58 6.80 31.12 3.16
CA GLY A 58 6.39 31.44 1.78
C GLY A 58 6.54 30.29 0.79
N THR A 59 6.55 29.03 1.27
CA THR A 59 6.61 27.79 0.44
C THR A 59 5.25 27.11 0.26
N LEU A 60 4.24 27.57 1.00
CA LEU A 60 2.85 27.16 0.88
C LEU A 60 1.97 28.42 0.93
N ALA A 61 0.96 28.51 0.07
CA ALA A 61 -0.08 29.53 0.14
C ALA A 61 -1.38 28.93 0.70
N LEU A 62 -2.11 29.73 1.47
CA LEU A 62 -3.47 29.44 1.91
C LEU A 62 -4.42 30.43 1.25
N ALA A 63 -5.26 29.96 0.34
CA ALA A 63 -6.28 30.74 -0.35
C ALA A 63 -7.59 29.95 -0.35
N ASP A 64 -8.71 30.59 0.01
CA ASP A 64 -10.04 29.96 0.03
C ASP A 64 -10.12 28.63 0.81
N GLY A 65 -9.28 28.49 1.85
CA GLY A 65 -9.21 27.27 2.66
C GLY A 65 -8.44 26.12 2.01
N GLU A 66 -7.77 26.35 0.89
CA GLU A 66 -6.91 25.40 0.21
C GLU A 66 -5.43 25.73 0.33
N TRP A 67 -4.62 24.69 0.36
CA TRP A 67 -3.16 24.76 0.32
C TRP A 67 -2.66 24.58 -1.10
N SER A 68 -1.75 25.45 -1.53
CA SER A 68 -1.03 25.35 -2.81
C SER A 68 0.45 25.63 -2.63
N LEU A 69 1.31 24.96 -3.39
CA LEU A 69 2.75 25.25 -3.38
C LEU A 69 3.02 26.57 -4.11
N THR A 70 3.76 27.47 -3.48
CA THR A 70 4.13 28.78 -4.05
C THR A 70 5.38 28.73 -4.91
N ASP A 71 6.23 27.73 -4.70
CA ASP A 71 7.45 27.56 -5.47
C ASP A 71 7.26 26.53 -6.59
N THR A 72 7.84 26.82 -7.76
CA THR A 72 7.80 25.96 -8.96
C THR A 72 8.64 24.69 -8.83
N THR A 73 9.17 24.41 -7.64
CA THR A 73 9.88 23.16 -7.36
C THR A 73 8.90 22.00 -7.53
N PRO A 74 9.07 21.15 -8.56
CA PRO A 74 8.13 20.06 -8.79
C PRO A 74 8.07 19.19 -7.54
N PRO A 75 6.87 18.82 -7.07
CA PRO A 75 6.73 17.99 -5.89
C PRO A 75 7.53 16.70 -6.11
N PRO A 76 8.21 16.18 -5.07
CA PRO A 76 8.86 14.89 -5.20
C PRO A 76 7.85 13.87 -5.71
N PRO A 77 8.26 12.95 -6.61
CA PRO A 77 7.34 11.99 -7.18
C PRO A 77 6.66 11.24 -6.04
N ALA A 78 5.33 11.22 -6.08
CA ALA A 78 4.52 10.51 -5.11
C ALA A 78 5.09 9.10 -4.91
N ARG A 79 5.40 8.73 -3.66
CA ARG A 79 5.84 7.38 -3.36
C ARG A 79 4.68 6.46 -3.68
N ARG A 80 4.82 5.66 -4.74
CA ARG A 80 3.89 4.57 -5.03
C ARG A 80 3.90 3.67 -3.79
N ARG A 81 2.76 3.55 -3.10
CA ARG A 81 2.60 2.68 -1.91
C ARG A 81 3.04 1.26 -2.28
N THR A 82 4.26 0.88 -1.90
CA THR A 82 4.81 -0.46 -2.13
C THR A 82 4.13 -1.47 -1.21
N TRP A 83 4.13 -2.74 -1.60
CA TRP A 83 3.73 -3.82 -0.71
C TRP A 83 4.76 -3.98 0.39
N ASP A 84 4.33 -3.96 1.65
CA ASP A 84 5.18 -4.30 2.80
C ASP A 84 5.12 -5.80 3.12
N ASP A 85 5.98 -6.24 4.05
CA ASP A 85 6.15 -7.65 4.38
C ASP A 85 4.92 -8.28 5.06
N ASP A 86 4.16 -7.51 5.85
CA ASP A 86 2.95 -8.01 6.53
C ASP A 86 1.81 -8.21 5.52
N GLU A 87 1.59 -7.23 4.64
CA GLU A 87 0.62 -7.36 3.54
C GLU A 87 0.97 -8.53 2.63
N ILE A 88 2.26 -8.67 2.27
CA ILE A 88 2.73 -9.79 1.44
C ILE A 88 2.46 -11.12 2.15
N THR A 89 2.73 -11.21 3.45
CA THR A 89 2.47 -12.41 4.26
C THR A 89 0.99 -12.77 4.24
N VAL A 90 0.10 -11.82 4.52
CA VAL A 90 -1.35 -12.01 4.47
C VAL A 90 -1.82 -12.52 3.09
N ILE A 91 -1.30 -11.92 2.01
CA ILE A 91 -1.65 -12.33 0.64
C ILE A 91 -1.14 -13.74 0.32
N VAL A 92 0.09 -14.07 0.71
CA VAL A 92 0.69 -15.38 0.47
C VAL A 92 -0.06 -16.47 1.24
N GLU A 93 -0.42 -16.22 2.51
CA GLU A 93 -1.22 -17.16 3.31
C GLU A 93 -2.60 -17.41 2.68
N GLY A 94 -3.30 -16.35 2.27
CA GLY A 94 -4.58 -16.47 1.58
C GLY A 94 -4.46 -17.23 0.25
N TYR A 95 -3.38 -16.99 -0.51
CA TYR A 95 -3.09 -17.73 -1.73
C TYR A 95 -2.90 -19.23 -1.46
N LEU A 96 -2.09 -19.58 -0.46
CA LEU A 96 -1.79 -20.97 -0.12
C LEU A 96 -3.02 -21.71 0.41
N ALA A 97 -3.89 -21.04 1.17
CA ALA A 97 -5.17 -21.60 1.61
C ALA A 97 -6.07 -21.97 0.40
N LEU A 98 -6.15 -21.08 -0.61
CA LEU A 98 -6.85 -21.38 -1.86
C LEU A 98 -6.18 -22.53 -2.62
N LEU A 99 -4.86 -22.55 -2.69
CA LEU A 99 -4.09 -23.59 -3.39
C LEU A 99 -4.34 -24.97 -2.76
N GLN A 100 -4.30 -25.04 -1.43
CA GLN A 100 -4.62 -26.25 -0.68
C GLN A 100 -6.08 -26.68 -0.89
N ALA A 101 -7.02 -25.73 -0.96
CA ALA A 101 -8.42 -26.04 -1.22
C ALA A 101 -8.64 -26.63 -2.63
N GLU A 102 -7.97 -26.09 -3.66
CA GLU A 102 -8.05 -26.60 -5.04
C GLU A 102 -7.45 -28.02 -5.17
N HIS A 103 -6.37 -28.32 -4.45
CA HIS A 103 -5.71 -29.64 -4.49
C HIS A 103 -6.32 -30.68 -3.53
N GLY A 104 -6.81 -30.25 -2.37
CA GLY A 104 -7.31 -31.12 -1.30
C GLY A 104 -8.84 -31.28 -1.25
N GLY A 105 -9.58 -30.60 -2.14
CA GLY A 105 -11.05 -30.69 -2.21
C GLY A 105 -11.79 -29.97 -1.07
N SER A 106 -11.13 -29.04 -0.36
CA SER A 106 -11.80 -28.19 0.64
C SER A 106 -12.67 -27.12 -0.03
N SER A 107 -13.78 -26.75 0.60
CA SER A 107 -14.78 -25.84 0.03
C SER A 107 -14.52 -24.35 0.34
N VAL A 108 -13.26 -23.91 0.29
CA VAL A 108 -12.95 -22.50 0.49
C VAL A 108 -13.45 -21.70 -0.71
N ARG A 109 -14.32 -20.72 -0.45
CA ARG A 109 -14.84 -19.83 -1.50
C ARG A 109 -13.83 -18.73 -1.78
N ARG A 110 -13.29 -18.72 -3.00
CA ARG A 110 -12.36 -17.68 -3.49
C ARG A 110 -12.83 -16.25 -3.19
N ARG A 111 -14.12 -15.97 -3.39
CA ARG A 111 -14.70 -14.64 -3.16
C ARG A 111 -14.53 -14.18 -1.71
N ASP A 112 -14.71 -15.09 -0.76
CA ASP A 112 -14.66 -14.76 0.66
C ASP A 112 -13.20 -14.46 1.07
N VAL A 113 -12.26 -15.31 0.65
CA VAL A 113 -10.82 -15.07 0.85
C VAL A 113 -10.38 -13.73 0.27
N VAL A 114 -10.75 -13.42 -0.98
CA VAL A 114 -10.34 -12.15 -1.60
C VAL A 114 -10.97 -10.94 -0.90
N THR A 115 -12.20 -11.08 -0.41
CA THR A 115 -12.86 -10.02 0.38
C THR A 115 -12.10 -9.77 1.69
N ASP A 116 -11.68 -10.83 2.36
CA ASP A 116 -10.90 -10.73 3.60
C ASP A 116 -9.51 -10.15 3.36
N LEU A 117 -8.84 -10.50 2.25
CA LEU A 117 -7.54 -9.95 1.89
C LEU A 117 -7.60 -8.45 1.60
N VAL A 118 -8.64 -7.98 0.90
CA VAL A 118 -8.89 -6.56 0.66
C VAL A 118 -9.08 -5.82 1.99
N ALA A 119 -9.86 -6.39 2.92
CA ALA A 119 -10.11 -5.78 4.22
C ALA A 119 -8.84 -5.71 5.09
N GLN A 120 -8.01 -6.76 5.08
CA GLN A 120 -6.81 -6.84 5.91
C GLN A 120 -5.66 -5.96 5.39
N THR A 121 -5.50 -5.85 4.07
CA THR A 121 -4.41 -5.07 3.46
C THR A 121 -4.80 -3.61 3.19
N ASN A 122 -6.09 -3.29 3.27
CA ASN A 122 -6.63 -1.99 2.85
C ASN A 122 -6.20 -1.63 1.40
N ARG A 123 -6.12 -2.64 0.53
CA ARG A 123 -5.76 -2.52 -0.89
C ARG A 123 -6.99 -2.68 -1.76
N SER A 124 -6.96 -2.12 -2.97
CA SER A 124 -8.05 -2.36 -3.91
C SER A 124 -8.07 -3.82 -4.36
N LEU A 125 -9.25 -4.29 -4.79
CA LEU A 125 -9.41 -5.64 -5.35
C LEU A 125 -8.40 -5.92 -6.48
N GLU A 126 -8.23 -4.96 -7.40
CA GLU A 126 -7.28 -5.07 -8.51
C GLU A 126 -5.83 -5.24 -8.04
N GLN A 127 -5.44 -4.53 -6.98
CA GLN A 127 -4.10 -4.65 -6.39
C GLN A 127 -3.90 -6.04 -5.79
N VAL A 128 -4.88 -6.51 -4.99
CA VAL A 128 -4.86 -7.84 -4.38
C VAL A 128 -4.77 -8.94 -5.44
N GLU A 129 -5.64 -8.92 -6.45
CA GLU A 129 -5.60 -9.90 -7.54
C GLU A 129 -4.29 -9.84 -8.34
N GLY A 130 -3.76 -8.64 -8.55
CA GLY A 130 -2.45 -8.44 -9.16
C GLY A 130 -1.32 -9.10 -8.38
N LEU A 131 -1.34 -9.01 -7.05
CA LEU A 131 -0.34 -9.64 -6.20
C LEU A 131 -0.52 -11.17 -6.13
N LEU A 132 -1.76 -11.69 -6.13
CA LEU A 132 -2.02 -13.13 -6.23
C LEU A 132 -1.48 -13.73 -7.54
N ALA A 133 -1.56 -12.99 -8.65
CA ALA A 133 -0.93 -13.35 -9.91
C ALA A 133 0.62 -13.32 -9.83
N ASN A 134 1.19 -12.39 -9.07
CA ASN A 134 2.63 -12.39 -8.78
C ASN A 134 3.07 -13.55 -7.89
N VAL A 135 2.27 -13.94 -6.90
CA VAL A 135 2.52 -15.14 -6.09
C VAL A 135 2.50 -16.40 -6.97
N SER A 136 1.54 -16.50 -7.89
CA SER A 136 1.46 -17.60 -8.87
C SER A 136 2.75 -17.77 -9.70
N GLN A 137 3.38 -16.65 -10.07
CA GLN A 137 4.69 -16.68 -10.73
C GLN A 137 5.77 -17.33 -9.86
N VAL A 138 5.84 -16.97 -8.57
CA VAL A 138 6.85 -17.55 -7.67
C VAL A 138 6.57 -19.01 -7.36
N VAL A 139 5.30 -19.39 -7.19
CA VAL A 139 4.86 -20.78 -7.02
C VAL A 139 5.29 -21.63 -8.22
N GLN A 140 5.09 -21.11 -9.44
CA GLN A 140 5.55 -21.74 -10.68
C GLN A 140 7.08 -21.84 -10.76
N GLU A 141 7.82 -20.77 -10.40
CA GLU A 141 9.29 -20.77 -10.32
C GLU A 141 9.83 -21.87 -9.38
N LEU A 142 9.08 -22.24 -8.34
CA LEU A 142 9.42 -23.28 -7.37
C LEU A 142 8.96 -24.70 -7.77
N GLY A 143 8.36 -24.85 -8.96
CA GLY A 143 7.97 -26.14 -9.52
C GLY A 143 6.58 -26.63 -9.10
N PHE A 144 5.76 -25.80 -8.49
CA PHE A 144 4.37 -26.12 -8.15
C PHE A 144 3.41 -25.66 -9.25
N VAL A 145 2.23 -26.30 -9.34
CA VAL A 145 1.14 -25.87 -10.21
C VAL A 145 0.41 -24.70 -9.54
N PRO A 146 0.37 -23.49 -10.14
CA PRO A 146 -0.33 -22.35 -9.56
C PRO A 146 -1.86 -22.48 -9.66
N LEU A 147 -2.58 -21.66 -8.89
CA LEU A 147 -4.03 -21.51 -8.99
C LEU A 147 -4.44 -21.15 -10.42
N SER A 148 -5.36 -21.94 -10.99
CA SER A 148 -5.90 -21.70 -12.34
C SER A 148 -6.58 -20.34 -12.50
N SER A 149 -7.11 -19.80 -11.41
CA SER A 149 -7.80 -18.50 -11.38
C SER A 149 -6.85 -17.28 -11.45
N TYR A 150 -5.54 -17.46 -11.23
CA TYR A 150 -4.58 -16.35 -11.18
C TYR A 150 -3.37 -16.65 -12.10
N PRO A 151 -3.40 -16.19 -13.37
CA PRO A 151 -2.30 -16.43 -14.29
C PRO A 151 -0.99 -15.77 -13.80
N PRO A 152 0.16 -16.46 -13.88
CA PRO A 152 1.45 -15.93 -13.44
C PRO A 152 1.82 -14.57 -14.05
N LYS A 153 2.23 -13.62 -13.20
CA LYS A 153 2.72 -12.30 -13.61
C LYS A 153 4.17 -12.07 -13.17
N SER A 154 5.05 -11.85 -14.14
CA SER A 154 6.51 -11.78 -13.96
C SER A 154 7.04 -10.55 -13.19
N ASN A 155 6.27 -9.46 -13.14
CA ASN A 155 6.62 -8.25 -12.38
C ASN A 155 6.36 -8.44 -10.87
N VAL A 156 7.17 -9.30 -10.24
CA VAL A 156 7.01 -9.72 -8.84
C VAL A 156 7.70 -8.73 -7.89
N PRO A 157 6.97 -8.14 -6.92
CA PRO A 157 7.56 -7.28 -5.90
C PRO A 157 8.64 -7.99 -5.08
N ALA A 158 9.67 -7.24 -4.64
CA ALA A 158 10.88 -7.82 -4.03
C ALA A 158 10.60 -8.72 -2.82
N GLY A 159 9.64 -8.35 -1.96
CA GLY A 159 9.28 -9.11 -0.74
C GLY A 159 8.51 -10.40 -1.00
N VAL A 160 7.90 -10.61 -2.17
CA VAL A 160 7.05 -11.78 -2.43
C VAL A 160 7.87 -13.07 -2.46
N ARG A 161 9.02 -13.07 -3.13
CA ARG A 161 9.87 -14.26 -3.26
C ARG A 161 10.34 -14.87 -1.93
N PRO A 162 10.92 -14.10 -0.99
CA PRO A 162 11.33 -14.67 0.29
C PRO A 162 10.14 -15.23 1.08
N VAL A 163 9.01 -14.51 1.13
CA VAL A 163 7.82 -14.96 1.89
C VAL A 163 7.24 -16.25 1.32
N VAL A 164 7.05 -16.35 0.00
CA VAL A 164 6.54 -17.58 -0.65
C VAL A 164 7.49 -18.76 -0.43
N ARG A 165 8.81 -18.54 -0.54
CA ARG A 165 9.80 -19.61 -0.33
C ARG A 165 9.76 -20.14 1.10
N THR A 166 9.65 -19.25 2.09
CA THR A 166 9.52 -19.62 3.50
C THR A 166 8.23 -20.40 3.73
N ALA A 167 7.10 -19.90 3.24
CA ALA A 167 5.79 -20.52 3.46
C ALA A 167 5.68 -21.92 2.81
N LEU A 168 6.17 -22.09 1.58
CA LEU A 168 6.20 -23.39 0.90
C LEU A 168 7.28 -24.33 1.47
N GLY A 169 8.38 -23.79 2.00
CA GLY A 169 9.42 -24.56 2.67
C GLY A 169 8.89 -25.28 3.92
N SER A 170 7.95 -24.66 4.63
CA SER A 170 7.27 -25.25 5.78
C SER A 170 6.24 -26.33 5.44
N LEU A 171 5.88 -26.49 4.16
CA LEU A 171 4.91 -27.49 3.68
C LEU A 171 5.58 -28.78 3.14
N ARG A 172 6.92 -28.84 3.09
CA ARG A 172 7.71 -30.03 2.70
C ARG A 172 8.07 -30.86 3.92
#